data_AF-A0A836C736-F1
#
_entry.id   AF-A0A836C736-F1
#
_cell.length_a   1.000
_cell.length_b   1.000
_cell.length_c   1.000
_cell.angle_alpha   90.00
_cell.angle_beta   90.00
_cell.angle_gamma   90.00
#
_symmetry.space_group_name_H-M   'P 1'
#
loop_
_entity.id
_entity.type
_entity.pdbx_description
1 polymer ?
#
loop_
_entity_poly.entity_id
_entity_poly.type
_entity_poly.pdbx_seq_one_letter_code
_entity_poly.pdbx_strand_id
1 'polypeptide(L)'
;MPAPFEAFFWESAPICGKTAASAPFEFVVVGSPALAGIRADPRPFWEHIGPEHGSQAVETFLNLGRDALLVSPCKAADTNAPSALRCNFNSSRVSLIWLSTAGMGVHWLHARIDLTPKYYTYTPYKSWPQ
;
A
#
# COMPACT_ATOMS: atom_id res chain seq x y z
N MET A 1 0.99 -10.32 17.25
CA MET A 1 2.26 -11.01 16.91
C MET A 1 2.96 -10.20 15.84
N PRO A 2 4.29 -10.02 15.90
CA PRO A 2 5.04 -9.48 14.77
C PRO A 2 4.94 -10.44 13.57
N ALA A 3 5.07 -9.92 12.35
CA ALA A 3 5.13 -10.75 11.15
C ALA A 3 6.35 -11.69 11.23
N PRO A 4 6.26 -12.94 10.71
CA PRO A 4 7.35 -13.91 10.80
C PRO A 4 8.46 -13.69 9.76
N PHE A 5 8.45 -12.55 9.05
CA PHE A 5 9.37 -12.23 7.97
C PHE A 5 10.12 -10.93 8.26
N GLU A 6 11.41 -10.89 7.94
CA GLU A 6 12.23 -9.67 8.02
C GLU A 6 11.69 -8.56 7.10
N ALA A 7 11.29 -8.94 5.89
CA ALA A 7 10.64 -8.06 4.92
C ALA A 7 9.51 -8.81 4.22
N PHE A 8 8.41 -8.11 3.92
CA PHE A 8 7.20 -8.70 3.38
C PHE A 8 6.39 -7.69 2.58
N PHE A 9 5.57 -8.21 1.67
CA PHE A 9 4.42 -7.48 1.14
C PHE A 9 3.23 -7.69 2.07
N TRP A 10 2.42 -6.65 2.20
CA TRP A 10 1.12 -6.73 2.85
C TRP A 10 0.06 -6.62 1.76
N GLU A 11 -0.90 -7.54 1.75
CA GLU A 11 -1.94 -7.66 0.72
C GLU A 11 -3.29 -7.94 1.39
N SER A 12 -4.32 -7.15 1.09
CA SER A 12 -5.68 -7.37 1.61
C SER A 12 -6.50 -8.26 0.68
N ALA A 13 -7.48 -8.97 1.23
CA ALA A 13 -8.61 -9.45 0.44
C ALA A 13 -9.29 -8.27 -0.30
N PRO A 14 -10.03 -8.52 -1.41
CA PRO A 14 -10.77 -7.47 -2.10
C PRO A 14 -11.79 -6.80 -1.17
N ILE A 15 -11.77 -5.47 -1.11
CA ILE A 15 -12.64 -4.68 -0.23
C ILE A 15 -13.81 -4.13 -1.05
N CYS A 16 -15.03 -4.53 -0.68
CA CYS A 16 -16.24 -4.02 -1.29
C CYS A 16 -16.73 -2.78 -0.54
N GLY A 17 -16.88 -1.65 -1.23
CA GLY A 17 -17.31 -0.39 -0.60
C GLY A 17 -18.69 -0.48 0.07
N LYS A 18 -19.56 -1.41 -0.37
CA LYS A 18 -20.87 -1.65 0.24
C LYS A 18 -20.80 -2.43 1.55
N THR A 19 -19.76 -3.24 1.75
CA THR A 19 -19.62 -4.12 2.93
C THR A 19 -18.43 -3.75 3.81
N ALA A 20 -17.59 -2.79 3.40
CA ALA A 20 -16.36 -2.40 4.11
C ALA A 20 -16.57 -2.01 5.58
N ALA A 21 -17.77 -1.56 5.96
CA ALA A 21 -18.10 -1.19 7.34
C ALA A 21 -18.46 -2.39 8.23
N SER A 22 -18.80 -3.55 7.66
CA SER A 22 -19.33 -4.70 8.41
C SER A 22 -18.64 -6.03 8.12
N ALA A 23 -18.01 -6.17 6.94
CA ALA A 23 -17.24 -7.35 6.59
C ALA A 23 -15.95 -7.41 7.43
N PRO A 24 -15.50 -8.61 7.81
CA PRO A 24 -14.19 -8.76 8.43
C PRO A 24 -13.11 -8.26 7.47
N PHE A 25 -12.10 -7.61 8.04
CA PHE A 25 -10.93 -7.22 7.29
C PHE A 25 -9.91 -8.35 7.29
N GLU A 26 -9.58 -8.84 6.09
CA GLU A 26 -8.63 -9.92 5.90
C GLU A 26 -7.41 -9.45 5.12
N PHE A 27 -6.24 -9.91 5.53
CA PHE A 27 -4.99 -9.66 4.84
C PHE A 27 -4.02 -10.81 5.03
N VAL A 28 -3.02 -10.85 4.16
CA VAL A 28 -1.85 -11.71 4.30
C VAL A 28 -0.59 -10.86 4.30
N VAL A 29 0.45 -11.40 4.94
CA VAL A 29 1.82 -10.95 4.75
C VAL A 29 2.54 -12.00 3.93
N VAL A 30 3.17 -11.59 2.83
CA VAL A 30 3.91 -12.47 1.94
C VAL A 30 5.40 -12.15 2.07
N GLY A 31 6.17 -13.09 2.62
CA GLY A 31 7.60 -12.91 2.82
C GLY A 31 8.33 -12.56 1.52
N SER A 32 9.20 -11.55 1.57
CA SER A 32 9.96 -11.08 0.43
C SER A 32 11.43 -10.88 0.82
N PRO A 33 12.27 -11.95 0.72
CA PRO A 33 13.70 -11.84 0.98
C PRO A 33 14.40 -10.82 0.08
N ALA A 34 13.87 -10.54 -1.12
CA ALA A 34 14.40 -9.53 -2.02
C ALA A 34 14.27 -8.09 -1.49
N LEU A 35 13.39 -7.86 -0.51
CA LEU A 35 13.26 -6.57 0.18
C LEU A 35 14.12 -6.49 1.45
N ALA A 36 14.71 -7.61 1.90
CA ALA A 36 15.58 -7.61 3.07
C ALA A 36 16.81 -6.73 2.84
N GLY A 37 17.12 -5.86 3.79
CA GLY A 37 18.25 -4.93 3.70
C GLY A 37 18.11 -3.80 2.67
N ILE A 38 16.99 -3.71 1.95
CA ILE A 38 16.71 -2.58 1.05
C ILE A 38 16.51 -1.31 1.87
N ARG A 39 17.24 -0.25 1.50
CA ARG A 39 17.09 1.07 2.12
C ARG A 39 16.03 1.89 1.43
N ALA A 40 15.30 2.66 2.23
CA ALA A 40 14.28 3.56 1.72
C ALA A 40 14.90 4.61 0.77
N ASP A 41 14.39 4.73 -0.46
CA ASP A 41 14.84 5.72 -1.44
C ASP A 41 13.68 6.63 -1.86
N PRO A 42 13.66 7.92 -1.43
CA PRO A 42 12.56 8.83 -1.74
C PRO A 42 12.58 9.34 -3.18
N ARG A 43 13.71 9.19 -3.91
CA ARG A 43 13.91 9.85 -5.21
C ARG A 43 12.79 9.58 -6.22
N PRO A 44 12.25 8.36 -6.37
CA PRO A 44 11.16 8.10 -7.31
C PRO A 44 9.85 8.82 -7.00
N PHE A 45 9.64 9.26 -5.74
CA PHE A 45 8.43 9.96 -5.30
C PHE A 45 8.69 11.42 -4.91
N TRP A 46 9.90 11.92 -5.13
CA TRP A 46 10.32 13.23 -4.63
C TRP A 46 9.40 14.38 -5.04
N GLU A 47 8.87 14.34 -6.27
CA GLU A 47 7.92 15.35 -6.75
C GLU A 47 6.63 15.42 -5.94
N HIS A 48 6.25 14.32 -5.27
CA HIS A 48 5.04 14.22 -4.47
C HIS A 48 5.32 14.44 -2.98
N ILE A 49 6.36 13.78 -2.44
CA ILE A 49 6.64 13.78 -1.00
C ILE A 49 7.70 14.79 -0.57
N GLY A 50 8.47 15.33 -1.52
CA GLY A 50 9.58 16.25 -1.26
C GLY A 50 9.20 17.48 -0.43
N PRO A 51 8.06 18.16 -0.69
CA PRO A 51 7.62 19.30 0.10
C PRO A 51 7.44 18.99 1.59
N GLU A 52 7.09 17.75 1.91
CA GLU A 52 6.78 17.28 3.26
C GLU A 52 7.80 16.26 3.78
N HIS A 53 8.94 16.09 3.11
CA HIS A 53 9.89 15.02 3.41
C HIS A 53 10.39 15.09 4.86
N GLY A 54 10.29 13.97 5.59
CA GLY A 54 10.60 13.87 7.01
C GLY A 54 9.45 14.27 7.95
N SER A 55 8.36 14.84 7.43
CA SER A 55 7.16 15.19 8.21
C SER A 55 6.24 13.99 8.42
N GLN A 56 5.28 14.10 9.35
CA GLN A 56 4.26 13.06 9.57
C GLN A 56 3.15 13.07 8.50
N ALA A 57 3.28 13.89 7.45
CA ALA A 57 2.31 13.96 6.37
C ALA A 57 2.25 12.66 5.56
N VAL A 58 1.10 12.47 4.93
CA VAL A 58 0.81 11.36 4.04
C VAL A 58 0.31 11.96 2.74
N GLU A 59 1.05 11.71 1.66
CA GLU A 59 0.71 12.20 0.34
C GLU A 59 -0.03 11.13 -0.45
N THR A 60 -1.00 11.58 -1.25
CA THR A 60 -1.78 10.70 -2.14
C THR A 60 -1.66 11.19 -3.57
N PHE A 61 -1.22 10.31 -4.46
CA PHE A 61 -0.97 10.66 -5.85
C PHE A 61 -1.18 9.45 -6.75
N LEU A 62 -1.50 9.68 -8.01
CA LEU A 62 -1.62 8.60 -8.98
C LEU A 62 -0.24 8.07 -9.36
N ASN A 63 -0.12 6.76 -9.60
CA ASN A 63 1.09 6.22 -10.22
C ASN A 63 1.28 6.75 -11.65
N LEU A 64 2.44 6.46 -12.26
CA LEU A 64 2.77 6.90 -13.63
C LEU A 64 1.71 6.48 -14.67
N GLY A 65 1.16 5.27 -14.54
CA GLY A 65 0.11 4.75 -15.43
C GLY A 65 -1.29 5.32 -15.13
N ARG A 66 -1.45 6.10 -14.06
CA ARG A 66 -2.70 6.69 -13.60
C ARG A 66 -3.83 5.68 -13.37
N ASP A 67 -3.45 4.45 -13.04
CA ASP A 67 -4.35 3.30 -12.84
C ASP A 67 -4.39 2.81 -11.39
N ALA A 68 -3.60 3.43 -10.52
CA ALA A 68 -3.55 3.17 -9.09
C ALA A 68 -3.38 4.48 -8.31
N LEU A 69 -4.05 4.57 -7.16
CA LEU A 69 -3.77 5.61 -6.17
C LEU A 69 -2.68 5.10 -5.22
N LEU A 70 -1.58 5.84 -5.12
CA LEU A 70 -0.51 5.60 -4.16
C LEU A 70 -0.75 6.47 -2.92
N VAL A 71 -0.53 5.89 -1.75
CA VAL A 71 -0.64 6.54 -0.45
C VAL A 71 0.71 6.35 0.23
N SER A 72 1.46 7.43 0.43
CA SER A 72 2.87 7.37 0.83
C SER A 72 3.13 8.28 2.02
N PRO A 73 3.73 7.79 3.12
CA PRO A 73 4.19 8.66 4.19
C PRO A 73 5.42 9.44 3.74
N CYS A 74 5.54 10.68 4.20
CA CYS A 74 6.69 11.52 3.87
C CYS A 74 7.92 11.23 4.74
N LYS A 75 7.77 10.40 5.79
CA LYS A 75 8.83 9.96 6.72
C LYS A 75 9.02 8.44 6.73
N ALA A 76 8.98 7.78 5.58
CA ALA A 76 9.13 6.32 5.50
C ALA A 76 10.49 5.78 6.01
N ALA A 77 11.53 6.63 6.05
CA ALA A 77 12.91 6.22 6.31
C ALA A 77 13.34 6.29 7.79
N ASP A 78 12.61 7.00 8.66
CA ASP A 78 13.04 7.25 10.04
C ASP A 78 12.25 6.40 11.04
N THR A 79 12.94 5.41 11.59
CA THR A 79 12.42 4.40 12.51
C THR A 79 12.00 4.95 13.88
N ASN A 80 10.84 4.47 14.36
CA ASN A 80 10.35 4.29 15.74
C ASN A 80 9.00 4.95 16.10
N ALA A 81 8.38 5.73 15.21
CA ALA A 81 7.02 6.21 15.45
C ALA A 81 6.00 5.38 14.66
N PRO A 82 4.90 4.90 15.29
CA PRO A 82 3.78 4.35 14.53
C PRO A 82 3.17 5.48 13.68
N SER A 83 3.52 5.53 12.41
CA SER A 83 2.88 6.43 11.44
C SER A 83 1.59 5.78 10.96
N ALA A 84 0.46 6.20 11.50
CA ALA A 84 -0.84 5.82 10.96
C ALA A 84 -1.05 6.51 9.61
N LEU A 85 -1.12 5.72 8.53
CA LEU A 85 -1.53 6.23 7.23
C LEU A 85 -3.03 6.50 7.25
N ARG A 86 -3.42 7.77 7.14
CA ARG A 86 -4.82 8.17 6.97
C ARG A 86 -4.98 8.92 5.65
N CYS A 87 -5.78 8.35 4.75
CA CYS A 87 -6.25 9.03 3.55
C CYS A 87 -7.76 8.88 3.46
N ASN A 88 -8.47 9.96 3.13
CA ASN A 88 -9.89 9.88 2.83
C ASN A 88 -10.06 9.47 1.38
N PHE A 89 -10.60 8.26 1.15
CA PHE A 89 -10.91 7.77 -0.19
C PHE A 89 -12.42 7.77 -0.40
N ASN A 90 -12.88 8.44 -1.46
CA ASN A 90 -14.30 8.46 -1.81
C ASN A 90 -14.63 7.27 -2.74
N SER A 91 -15.16 6.19 -2.16
CA SER A 91 -15.52 4.97 -2.87
C SER A 91 -16.82 5.05 -3.68
N SER A 92 -17.49 6.21 -3.75
CA SER A 92 -18.84 6.33 -4.36
C SER A 92 -18.93 5.92 -5.84
N ARG A 93 -17.81 5.71 -6.52
CA ARG A 93 -17.75 5.23 -7.91
C ARG A 93 -17.14 3.85 -8.10
N VAL A 94 -16.61 3.23 -7.05
CA VAL A 94 -15.87 1.97 -7.14
C VAL A 94 -16.49 0.96 -6.18
N SER A 95 -16.98 -0.16 -6.73
CA SER A 95 -17.60 -1.22 -5.94
C SER A 95 -16.58 -2.07 -5.20
N LEU A 96 -15.39 -2.28 -5.78
CA LEU A 96 -14.38 -3.19 -5.26
C LEU A 96 -12.96 -2.62 -5.46
N ILE A 97 -12.14 -2.66 -4.42
CA ILE A 97 -10.73 -2.21 -4.44
C ILE A 97 -9.80 -3.27 -3.87
N TRP A 98 -8.54 -3.21 -4.28
CA TRP A 98 -7.45 -4.04 -3.75
C TRP A 98 -6.41 -3.14 -3.11
N LEU A 99 -5.98 -3.50 -1.89
CA LEU A 99 -4.95 -2.78 -1.14
C LEU A 99 -3.69 -3.64 -1.00
N SER A 100 -2.55 -3.08 -1.38
CA SER A 100 -1.27 -3.77 -1.18
C SER A 100 -0.10 -2.80 -1.01
N THR A 101 1.05 -3.32 -0.57
CA THR A 101 2.34 -2.59 -0.58
C THR A 101 3.24 -2.99 -1.76
N ALA A 102 2.68 -3.67 -2.77
CA ALA A 102 3.47 -4.21 -3.87
C ALA A 102 4.06 -3.09 -4.75
N GLY A 103 5.39 -2.98 -4.79
CA GLY A 103 6.11 -2.02 -5.62
C GLY A 103 7.22 -2.71 -6.41
N MET A 104 7.12 -2.73 -7.73
CA MET A 104 8.17 -3.30 -8.60
C MET A 104 9.36 -2.33 -8.71
N GLY A 105 10.19 -2.24 -7.67
CA GLY A 105 11.48 -1.53 -7.74
C GLY A 105 11.48 -0.07 -7.25
N VAL A 106 10.41 0.39 -6.59
CA VAL A 106 10.44 1.64 -5.82
C VAL A 106 10.56 1.29 -4.34
N HIS A 107 11.73 1.59 -3.78
CA HIS A 107 12.08 1.26 -2.41
C HIS A 107 11.63 2.36 -1.45
N TRP A 108 10.43 2.92 -1.61
CA TRP A 108 9.84 3.83 -0.63
C TRP A 108 8.52 3.24 -0.16
N LEU A 109 8.25 3.29 1.15
CA LEU A 109 7.03 2.73 1.70
C LEU A 109 5.81 3.42 1.07
N HIS A 110 4.87 2.64 0.56
CA HIS A 110 3.58 3.14 0.11
C HIS A 110 2.56 2.01 0.17
N ALA A 111 1.30 2.39 0.37
CA ALA A 111 0.17 1.55 0.03
C ALA A 111 -0.33 1.92 -1.37
N ARG A 112 -0.92 0.94 -2.05
CA ARG A 112 -1.58 1.10 -3.34
C ARG A 112 -3.04 0.76 -3.19
N ILE A 113 -3.87 1.54 -3.87
CA ILE A 113 -5.27 1.25 -4.11
C ILE A 113 -5.43 1.01 -5.60
N ASP A 114 -5.63 -0.25 -5.97
CA ASP A 114 -5.78 -0.69 -7.35
C ASP A 114 -7.23 -1.18 -7.60
N LEU A 115 -7.71 -1.02 -8.83
CA LEU A 115 -9.01 -1.56 -9.28
C LEU A 115 -8.93 -3.04 -9.69
N THR A 116 -7.72 -3.59 -9.77
CA THR A 116 -7.45 -4.99 -10.09
C THR A 116 -6.21 -5.47 -9.32
N PRO A 117 -6.10 -6.77 -8.98
CA PRO A 117 -4.99 -7.32 -8.20
C PRO A 117 -3.74 -7.62 -9.04
N LYS A 118 -3.33 -6.69 -9.90
CA LYS A 118 -2.24 -6.90 -10.88
C LYS A 118 -0.89 -7.27 -10.27
N TYR A 119 -0.59 -6.77 -9.07
CA TYR A 119 0.70 -6.98 -8.39
C TYR A 119 0.64 -7.91 -7.19
N TYR A 120 -0.51 -8.55 -6.96
CA TYR A 120 -0.65 -9.48 -5.85
C TYR A 120 0.24 -10.70 -6.05
N THR A 121 0.87 -11.15 -4.97
CA THR A 121 1.62 -12.40 -4.92
C THR A 121 0.71 -13.52 -4.43
N TYR A 122 -0.19 -13.23 -3.49
CA TYR A 122 -1.13 -14.21 -2.97
C TYR A 122 -2.29 -14.45 -3.95
N THR A 123 -2.22 -15.59 -4.66
CA THR A 123 -3.16 -15.91 -5.74
C THR A 123 -4.64 -15.99 -5.33
N PRO A 124 -5.02 -16.41 -4.11
CA PRO A 124 -6.44 -16.44 -3.72
C PRO A 124 -7.11 -15.06 -3.69
N TYR A 125 -6.36 -13.97 -3.55
CA TYR A 125 -6.91 -12.62 -3.60
C TYR A 125 -7.03 -12.05 -5.03
N LYS A 126 -6.60 -12.82 -6.05
CA LYS A 126 -6.75 -12.44 -7.46
C LYS A 126 -8.12 -12.74 -8.04
N SER A 127 -8.90 -13.61 -7.41
CA SER A 127 -10.28 -13.88 -7.82
C SER A 127 -11.22 -12.77 -7.34
N TRP A 128 -12.21 -12.46 -8.16
CA TRP A 128 -13.34 -11.65 -7.71
C TRP A 128 -14.10 -12.41 -6.60
N PRO A 129 -14.50 -11.72 -5.52
CA PRO A 129 -15.39 -12.33 -4.54
C PRO A 129 -16.69 -12.72 -5.26
N GLN A 130 -17.18 -13.94 -5.01
CA GLN A 130 -18.47 -14.40 -5.51
C GLN A 130 -19.62 -13.69 -4.81
#